data_AF-A0A962YYJ1-F1
#
_entry.id   AF-A0A962YYJ1-F1
#
_cell.length_a   1.000
_cell.length_b   1.000
_cell.length_c   1.000
_cell.angle_alpha   90.00
_cell.angle_beta   90.00
_cell.angle_gamma   90.00
#
_symmetry.space_group_name_H-M   'P 1'
#
loop_
_entity.id
_entity.type
_entity.pdbx_description
1 polymer ?
#
loop_
_entity_poly.entity_id
_entity_poly.type
_entity_poly.pdbx_seq_one_letter_code
_entity_poly.pdbx_strand_id
1 'polypeptide(L)'
;MKLPALDELLEFKNPEIIERYQRDYPNNKLSAEKALHEILKFFWAGQLHRKALAEHPDDEALQFRWLLHREMKEIDDMWHTFILFTKPYADFCDHYFGQFIHHFPTTDAEKEHFQTNIDEFLDKDTQRMLSFVYDHLGEETLRTWFSTHFAETA
;
A
#
# COMPACT_ATOMS: atom_id res chain seq x y z
N MET A 1 18.15 4.89 -8.59
CA MET A 1 16.99 5.23 -9.45
C MET A 1 16.32 6.48 -8.89
N LYS A 2 15.82 7.37 -9.74
CA LYS A 2 15.07 8.55 -9.30
C LYS A 2 13.59 8.15 -9.17
N LEU A 3 13.01 8.35 -7.99
CA LEU A 3 11.58 8.12 -7.76
C LEU A 3 10.78 9.22 -8.50
N PRO A 4 9.66 8.90 -9.17
CA PRO A 4 8.81 9.91 -9.79
C PRO A 4 8.16 10.81 -8.73
N ALA A 5 7.71 11.99 -9.15
CA ALA A 5 6.85 12.81 -8.30
C ALA A 5 5.53 12.08 -8.04
N LEU A 6 4.98 12.19 -6.83
CA LEU A 6 3.74 11.50 -6.49
C LEU A 6 2.57 11.93 -7.39
N ASP A 7 2.45 13.24 -7.67
CA ASP A 7 1.41 13.77 -8.54
C ASP A 7 1.49 13.21 -9.97
N GLU A 8 2.70 12.97 -10.50
CA GLU A 8 2.90 12.33 -11.82
C GLU A 8 2.42 10.89 -11.82
N LEU A 9 2.68 10.14 -10.73
CA LEU A 9 2.21 8.77 -10.59
C LEU A 9 0.68 8.70 -10.48
N LEU A 10 0.07 9.64 -9.76
CA LEU A 10 -1.39 9.69 -9.54
C LEU A 10 -2.18 10.02 -10.81
N GLU A 11 -1.54 10.48 -11.88
CA GLU A 11 -2.18 10.64 -13.19
C GLU A 11 -2.33 9.31 -13.96
N PHE A 12 -1.76 8.21 -13.46
CA PHE A 12 -1.91 6.89 -14.08
C PHE A 12 -3.39 6.45 -14.11
N LYS A 13 -3.87 6.10 -15.31
CA LYS A 13 -5.25 5.68 -15.54
C LYS A 13 -5.27 4.40 -16.36
N ASN A 14 -6.15 3.48 -15.96
CA ASN A 14 -6.46 2.29 -16.73
C ASN A 14 -7.95 1.94 -16.53
N PRO A 15 -8.83 2.27 -17.49
CA PRO A 15 -10.26 1.98 -17.38
C PRO A 15 -10.57 0.49 -17.16
N GLU A 16 -9.78 -0.42 -17.73
CA GLU A 16 -10.02 -1.85 -17.60
C GLU A 16 -9.80 -2.34 -16.16
N ILE A 17 -8.82 -1.77 -15.45
CA ILE A 17 -8.58 -2.05 -14.02
C ILE A 17 -9.75 -1.54 -13.17
N ILE A 18 -10.22 -0.33 -13.47
CA ILE A 18 -11.36 0.30 -12.77
C ILE A 18 -12.62 -0.55 -12.94
N GLU A 19 -12.98 -0.88 -14.17
CA GLU A 19 -14.16 -1.71 -14.48
C GLU A 19 -14.05 -3.10 -13.86
N ARG A 20 -12.85 -3.70 -13.87
CA ARG A 20 -12.61 -5.01 -13.27
C ARG A 20 -12.80 -4.97 -11.76
N TYR A 21 -12.22 -3.97 -11.08
CA TYR A 21 -12.34 -3.83 -9.64
C TYR A 21 -13.79 -3.62 -9.20
N GLN A 22 -14.53 -2.75 -9.89
CA GLN A 22 -15.96 -2.51 -9.59
C GLN A 22 -16.80 -3.79 -9.70
N ARG A 23 -16.51 -4.63 -10.70
CA ARG A 23 -17.21 -5.89 -10.90
C ARG A 23 -16.88 -6.93 -9.85
N ASP A 24 -15.60 -7.08 -9.51
CA ASP A 24 -15.12 -8.14 -8.62
C ASP A 24 -15.33 -7.78 -7.13
N TYR A 25 -15.35 -6.48 -6.79
CA TYR A 25 -15.49 -5.97 -5.43
C TYR A 25 -16.61 -4.91 -5.28
N PRO A 26 -17.87 -5.23 -5.60
CA PRO A 26 -18.98 -4.26 -5.62
C PRO A 26 -19.38 -3.74 -4.23
N ASN A 27 -18.90 -4.37 -3.15
CA ASN A 27 -19.22 -4.02 -1.77
C ASN A 27 -18.09 -3.27 -1.03
N ASN A 28 -16.98 -3.01 -1.70
CA ASN A 28 -15.88 -2.23 -1.14
C ASN A 28 -16.33 -0.76 -0.95
N LYS A 29 -15.85 -0.11 0.10
CA LYS A 29 -16.25 1.25 0.47
C LYS A 29 -15.56 2.31 -0.38
N LEU A 30 -14.31 2.05 -0.79
CA LEU A 30 -13.56 2.92 -1.68
C LEU A 30 -14.11 2.79 -3.10
N SER A 31 -14.27 3.94 -3.77
CA SER A 31 -14.45 3.92 -5.22
C SER A 31 -13.22 3.29 -5.87
N ALA A 32 -13.38 2.73 -7.06
CA ALA A 32 -12.29 2.11 -7.80
C ALA A 32 -11.14 3.10 -8.08
N GLU A 33 -11.45 4.36 -8.38
CA GLU A 33 -10.47 5.41 -8.60
C GLU A 33 -9.70 5.73 -7.33
N LYS A 34 -10.40 5.83 -6.19
CA LYS A 34 -9.75 6.05 -4.90
C LYS A 34 -8.86 4.86 -4.53
N ALA A 35 -9.36 3.63 -4.67
CA ALA A 35 -8.56 2.43 -4.42
C ALA A 35 -7.33 2.35 -5.34
N LEU A 36 -7.45 2.75 -6.61
CA LEU A 36 -6.32 2.86 -7.53
C LEU A 36 -5.31 3.89 -7.03
N HIS A 37 -5.74 5.08 -6.65
CA HIS A 37 -4.83 6.10 -6.11
C HIS A 37 -4.13 5.63 -4.83
N GLU A 38 -4.84 4.93 -3.94
CA GLU A 38 -4.25 4.44 -2.68
C GLU A 38 -3.22 3.31 -2.91
N ILE A 39 -3.44 2.41 -3.88
CA ILE A 39 -2.40 1.43 -4.22
C ILE A 39 -1.17 2.08 -4.89
N LEU A 40 -1.37 3.12 -5.71
CA LEU A 40 -0.26 3.89 -6.30
C LEU A 40 0.58 4.57 -5.23
N LYS A 41 -0.07 5.20 -4.24
CA LYS A 41 0.60 5.76 -3.05
C LYS A 41 1.36 4.70 -2.27
N PHE A 42 0.78 3.51 -2.09
CA PHE A 42 1.43 2.40 -1.40
C PHE A 42 2.73 1.96 -2.11
N PHE A 43 2.70 1.82 -3.44
CA PHE A 43 3.90 1.51 -4.23
C PHE A 43 4.95 2.59 -4.10
N TRP A 44 4.55 3.85 -4.27
CA TRP A 44 5.46 4.98 -4.20
C TRP A 44 6.13 5.09 -2.83
N ALA A 45 5.37 5.02 -1.74
CA ALA A 45 5.90 5.12 -0.39
C ALA A 45 6.79 3.93 -0.03
N GLY A 46 6.50 2.72 -0.53
CA GLY A 46 7.38 1.57 -0.36
C GLY A 46 8.73 1.74 -1.08
N GLN A 47 8.73 2.32 -2.28
CA GLN A 47 9.98 2.65 -2.98
C GLN A 47 10.74 3.81 -2.30
N LEU A 48 10.02 4.81 -1.78
CA LEU A 48 10.61 5.89 -1.00
C LEU A 48 11.27 5.36 0.27
N HIS A 49 10.57 4.52 1.03
CA HIS A 49 11.10 3.87 2.23
C HIS A 49 12.36 3.06 1.91
N ARG A 50 12.31 2.22 0.87
CA ARG A 50 13.48 1.44 0.42
C ARG A 50 14.68 2.33 0.08
N LYS A 51 14.44 3.44 -0.63
CA LYS A 51 15.48 4.41 -0.99
C LYS A 51 16.05 5.09 0.26
N ALA A 52 15.19 5.59 1.15
CA ALA A 52 15.60 6.27 2.38
C ALA A 52 16.42 5.33 3.27
N LEU A 53 15.99 4.09 3.44
CA LEU A 53 16.70 3.08 4.23
C LEU A 53 18.07 2.74 3.62
N ALA A 54 18.20 2.71 2.29
CA ALA A 54 19.48 2.50 1.62
C ALA A 54 20.44 3.70 1.78
N GLU A 55 19.91 4.91 1.89
CA GLU A 55 20.68 6.14 2.11
C GLU A 55 21.05 6.35 3.58
N HIS A 56 20.20 5.86 4.49
CA HIS A 56 20.33 6.03 5.95
C HIS A 56 20.10 4.70 6.69
N PRO A 57 21.00 3.71 6.53
CA PRO A 57 20.79 2.36 7.06
C PRO A 57 20.80 2.28 8.59
N ASP A 58 21.37 3.26 9.27
CA ASP A 58 21.43 3.33 10.74
C ASP A 58 20.27 4.13 11.36
N ASP A 59 19.36 4.67 10.54
CA ASP A 59 18.20 5.41 11.05
C ASP A 59 17.16 4.44 11.60
N GLU A 60 17.00 4.45 12.93
CA GLU A 60 16.06 3.60 13.65
C GLU A 60 14.60 3.82 13.21
N ALA A 61 14.22 5.03 12.77
CA ALA A 61 12.87 5.32 12.30
C ALA A 61 12.53 4.61 10.99
N LEU A 62 13.54 4.26 10.18
CA LEU A 62 13.38 3.54 8.92
C LEU A 62 13.47 2.01 9.09
N GLN A 63 13.85 1.52 10.27
CA GLN A 63 13.93 0.09 10.58
C GLN A 63 12.53 -0.50 10.82
N PHE A 64 11.76 -0.67 9.76
CA PHE A 64 10.48 -1.37 9.77
C PHE A 64 10.25 -2.07 8.43
N ARG A 65 9.37 -3.08 8.42
CA ARG A 65 8.99 -3.78 7.20
C ARG A 65 7.87 -3.04 6.48
N TRP A 66 8.05 -2.80 5.18
CA TRP A 66 6.98 -2.27 4.33
C TRP A 66 6.03 -3.39 3.93
N LEU A 67 4.94 -3.56 4.68
CA LEU A 67 3.97 -4.63 4.49
C LEU A 67 2.57 -4.07 4.26
N LEU A 68 1.75 -4.84 3.54
CA LEU A 68 0.33 -4.53 3.42
C LEU A 68 -0.38 -5.10 4.65
N HIS A 69 -1.01 -4.23 5.44
CA HIS A 69 -1.70 -4.63 6.67
C HIS A 69 -3.14 -5.08 6.39
N ARG A 70 -3.70 -5.91 7.27
CA ARG A 70 -5.06 -6.48 7.11
C ARG A 70 -6.15 -5.42 7.00
N GLU A 71 -5.94 -4.24 7.60
CA GLU A 71 -6.82 -3.08 7.55
C GLU A 71 -6.91 -2.48 6.15
N MET A 72 -5.87 -2.68 5.35
CA MET A 72 -5.72 -2.18 3.98
C MET A 72 -6.35 -3.12 2.95
N LYS A 73 -7.36 -3.90 3.34
CA LYS A 73 -7.97 -4.95 2.49
C LYS A 73 -8.40 -4.42 1.12
N GLU A 74 -9.00 -3.24 1.05
CA GLU A 74 -9.47 -2.69 -0.23
C GLU A 74 -8.33 -2.24 -1.16
N ILE A 75 -7.17 -1.92 -0.59
CA ILE A 75 -5.93 -1.62 -1.33
C ILE A 75 -5.31 -2.92 -1.84
N ASP A 76 -5.37 -3.99 -1.05
CA ASP A 76 -4.99 -5.35 -1.46
C ASP A 76 -5.88 -5.89 -2.59
N ASP A 77 -7.20 -5.71 -2.49
CA ASP A 77 -8.16 -6.07 -3.54
C ASP A 77 -7.86 -5.35 -4.86
N MET A 78 -7.45 -4.06 -4.78
CA MET A 78 -7.02 -3.32 -5.97
C MET A 78 -5.70 -3.85 -6.52
N TRP A 79 -4.73 -4.20 -5.67
CA TRP A 79 -3.48 -4.81 -6.14
C TRP A 79 -3.74 -6.16 -6.82
N HIS A 80 -4.58 -7.02 -6.23
CA HIS A 80 -5.03 -8.27 -6.84
C HIS A 80 -5.70 -8.05 -8.19
N THR A 81 -6.46 -6.97 -8.36
CA THR A 81 -7.02 -6.60 -9.66
C THR A 81 -5.93 -6.16 -10.63
N PHE A 82 -5.05 -5.25 -10.22
CA PHE A 82 -4.03 -4.65 -11.07
C PHE A 82 -3.06 -5.71 -11.61
N ILE A 83 -2.56 -6.61 -10.76
CA ILE A 83 -1.56 -7.61 -11.15
C ILE A 83 -2.08 -8.61 -12.20
N LEU A 84 -3.40 -8.82 -12.30
CA LEU A 84 -4.01 -9.68 -13.32
C LEU A 84 -3.90 -9.09 -14.74
N PHE A 85 -3.76 -7.77 -14.87
CA PHE A 85 -3.41 -7.12 -16.12
C PHE A 85 -1.90 -7.17 -16.31
N THR A 86 -1.36 -8.39 -16.44
CA THR A 86 0.07 -8.69 -16.29
C THR A 86 0.98 -7.84 -17.16
N LYS A 87 0.63 -7.61 -18.43
CA LYS A 87 1.40 -6.72 -19.32
C LYS A 87 1.30 -5.24 -18.89
N PRO A 88 0.10 -4.62 -18.78
CA PRO A 88 -0.01 -3.26 -18.24
C PRO A 88 0.67 -3.06 -16.88
N TYR A 89 0.59 -4.05 -15.98
CA TYR A 89 1.23 -3.99 -14.67
C TYR A 89 2.77 -4.04 -14.77
N ALA A 90 3.32 -4.94 -15.59
CA ALA A 90 4.76 -4.99 -15.83
C ALA A 90 5.28 -3.70 -16.48
N ASP A 91 4.58 -3.18 -17.49
CA ASP A 91 4.94 -1.92 -18.16
C ASP A 91 4.87 -0.73 -17.18
N PHE A 92 3.83 -0.68 -16.34
CA PHE A 92 3.69 0.32 -15.27
C PHE A 92 4.86 0.25 -14.27
N CYS A 93 5.17 -0.93 -13.77
CA CYS A 93 6.26 -1.14 -12.82
C CYS A 93 7.62 -0.74 -13.39
N ASP A 94 7.92 -1.14 -14.62
CA ASP A 94 9.17 -0.76 -15.30
C ASP A 94 9.24 0.76 -15.55
N HIS A 95 8.15 1.35 -16.03
CA HIS A 95 8.09 2.79 -16.34
C HIS A 95 8.32 3.67 -15.11
N TYR A 96 7.59 3.44 -14.02
CA TYR A 96 7.64 4.31 -12.84
C TYR A 96 8.72 3.91 -11.83
N PHE A 97 9.06 2.62 -11.76
CA PHE A 97 9.91 2.08 -10.70
C PHE A 97 11.05 1.21 -11.21
N GLY A 98 11.27 1.09 -12.52
CA GLY A 98 12.37 0.36 -13.15
C GLY A 98 12.53 -1.10 -12.71
N GLN A 99 11.51 -1.68 -12.08
CA GLN A 99 11.50 -3.04 -11.55
C GLN A 99 10.06 -3.49 -11.29
N PHE A 100 9.82 -4.79 -11.43
CA PHE A 100 8.54 -5.39 -11.07
C PHE A 100 8.30 -5.31 -9.56
N ILE A 101 7.16 -4.78 -9.13
CA ILE A 101 6.76 -4.80 -7.71
C ILE A 101 6.04 -6.13 -7.46
N HIS A 102 6.66 -7.01 -6.67
CA HIS A 102 6.08 -8.29 -6.33
C HIS A 102 5.02 -8.14 -5.24
N HIS A 103 3.85 -8.73 -5.47
CA HIS A 103 2.87 -9.01 -4.41
C HIS A 103 3.21 -10.34 -3.77
N PHE A 104 3.19 -10.38 -2.43
CA PHE A 104 3.35 -11.61 -1.66
C PHE A 104 2.09 -11.78 -0.80
N PRO A 105 1.36 -12.90 -0.96
CA PRO A 105 0.23 -13.18 -0.11
C PRO A 105 0.68 -13.28 1.35
N THR A 106 -0.11 -12.76 2.28
CA THR A 106 0.09 -13.05 3.71
C THR A 106 -0.02 -14.56 3.92
N THR A 107 1.05 -15.16 4.42
CA THR A 107 1.11 -16.59 4.70
C THR A 107 0.18 -16.95 5.86
N ASP A 108 -0.26 -18.21 5.93
CA ASP A 108 -1.11 -18.64 7.04
C ASP A 108 -0.39 -18.57 8.39
N ALA A 109 0.95 -18.75 8.41
CA ALA A 109 1.76 -18.54 9.60
C ALA A 109 1.76 -17.07 10.06
N GLU A 110 1.82 -16.12 9.12
CA GLU A 110 1.68 -14.69 9.44
C GLU A 110 0.26 -14.40 9.96
N LYS A 111 -0.78 -14.96 9.32
CA LYS A 111 -2.17 -14.81 9.79
C LYS A 111 -2.37 -15.38 11.21
N GLU A 112 -1.78 -16.53 11.54
CA GLU A 112 -1.84 -17.15 12.86
C GLU A 112 -1.04 -16.34 13.91
N HIS A 113 0.10 -15.78 13.52
CA HIS A 113 0.89 -14.89 14.39
C HIS A 113 0.08 -13.62 14.75
N PHE A 114 -0.53 -12.98 13.75
CA PHE A 114 -1.40 -11.82 13.96
C PHE A 114 -2.70 -12.13 14.74
N GLN A 115 -3.16 -13.39 14.74
CA GLN A 115 -4.35 -13.81 15.49
C GLN A 115 -4.07 -14.08 16.98
N THR A 116 -2.84 -14.46 17.33
CA THR A 116 -2.48 -14.82 18.71
C THR A 116 -1.98 -13.62 19.53
N ASN A 117 -1.56 -12.52 18.88
CA ASN A 117 -1.14 -11.27 19.51
C ASN A 117 -2.11 -10.12 19.15
N ILE A 118 -3.27 -10.09 19.80
CA ILE A 118 -4.32 -9.08 19.55
C ILE A 118 -3.85 -7.62 19.79
N ASP A 119 -2.75 -7.42 20.53
CA ASP A 119 -2.14 -6.10 20.81
C ASP A 119 -1.08 -5.64 19.77
N GLU A 120 -0.88 -6.36 18.66
CA GLU A 120 0.22 -6.09 17.72
C GLU A 120 -0.04 -4.91 16.75
N PHE A 121 -1.24 -4.31 16.78
CA PHE A 121 -1.51 -3.02 16.08
C PHE A 121 -0.62 -1.88 16.62
N LEU A 122 0.04 -2.09 17.77
CA LEU A 122 1.03 -1.21 18.38
C LEU A 122 2.46 -1.78 18.36
N ASP A 123 2.79 -2.75 17.50
CA ASP A 123 4.21 -3.09 17.34
C ASP A 123 5.00 -1.90 16.75
N LYS A 124 6.31 -1.85 17.05
CA LYS A 124 7.14 -0.71 16.66
C LYS A 124 7.23 -0.54 15.14
N ASP A 125 7.13 -1.64 14.38
CA ASP A 125 7.18 -1.61 12.92
C ASP A 125 5.95 -0.87 12.37
N THR A 126 4.77 -1.22 12.88
CA THR A 126 3.50 -0.59 12.52
C THR A 126 3.50 0.89 12.89
N GLN A 127 3.92 1.26 14.10
CA GLN A 127 4.00 2.67 14.51
C GLN A 127 4.92 3.51 13.61
N ARG A 128 6.07 2.95 13.23
CA ARG A 128 7.01 3.60 12.30
C ARG A 128 6.40 3.74 10.91
N MET A 129 5.73 2.70 10.41
CA MET A 129 5.04 2.76 9.13
C MET A 129 3.93 3.80 9.13
N LEU A 130 3.08 3.85 10.17
CA LEU A 130 2.01 4.84 10.30
C LEU A 130 2.57 6.27 10.31
N SER A 131 3.66 6.50 11.05
CA SER A 131 4.35 7.80 11.08
C SER A 131 4.92 8.16 9.71
N PHE A 132 5.57 7.21 9.03
CA PHE A 132 6.11 7.40 7.68
C PHE A 132 5.00 7.73 6.66
N VAL A 133 3.86 7.04 6.74
CA VAL A 133 2.70 7.31 5.89
C VAL A 133 2.14 8.71 6.17
N TYR A 134 2.01 9.10 7.44
CA TYR A 134 1.54 10.43 7.81
C TYR A 134 2.44 11.52 7.24
N ASP A 135 3.76 11.40 7.42
CA ASP A 135 4.74 12.40 7.01
C ASP A 135 4.82 12.57 5.49
N HIS A 136 4.63 11.49 4.72
CA HIS A 136 4.84 11.50 3.26
C HIS A 136 3.55 11.50 2.43
N LEU A 137 2.44 11.01 2.98
CA LEU A 137 1.16 10.84 2.27
C LEU A 137 -0.01 11.55 2.97
N GLY A 138 0.19 12.08 4.17
CA GLY A 138 -0.79 12.87 4.92
C GLY A 138 -1.86 12.06 5.67
N GLU A 139 -2.58 12.77 6.54
CA GLU A 139 -3.61 12.20 7.43
C GLU A 139 -4.75 11.50 6.67
N GLU A 140 -5.18 12.05 5.54
CA GLU A 140 -6.28 11.47 4.75
C GLU A 140 -5.94 10.04 4.27
N THR A 141 -4.71 9.85 3.79
CA THR A 141 -4.21 8.55 3.35
C THR A 141 -4.16 7.57 4.53
N LEU A 142 -3.59 8.01 5.66
CA LEU A 142 -3.51 7.21 6.88
C LEU A 142 -4.89 6.74 7.35
N ARG A 143 -5.87 7.64 7.39
CA ARG A 143 -7.25 7.33 7.77
C ARG A 143 -7.94 6.41 6.76
N THR A 144 -7.61 6.55 5.48
CA THR A 144 -8.15 5.65 4.44
C THR A 144 -7.63 4.23 4.64
N TRP A 145 -6.34 4.06 4.89
CA TRP A 145 -5.68 2.76 5.04
C TRP A 145 -6.07 2.04 6.32
N PHE A 146 -6.35 2.78 7.40
CA PHE A 146 -6.63 2.24 8.74
C PHE A 146 -8.01 2.64 9.27
N SER A 147 -8.97 2.84 8.36
CA SER A 147 -10.31 3.38 8.70
C SER A 147 -11.05 2.59 9.78
N THR A 148 -10.85 1.27 9.84
CA THR A 148 -11.47 0.39 10.85
C THR A 148 -11.03 0.73 12.28
N HIS A 149 -9.81 1.21 12.48
CA HIS A 149 -9.29 1.57 13.81
C HIS A 149 -9.72 2.97 14.25
N PHE A 150 -9.95 3.87 13.28
CA PHE A 150 -10.47 5.21 13.58
C PHE A 150 -12.00 5.25 13.71
N ALA A 151 -12.71 4.20 13.27
CA ALA A 151 -14.17 4.10 13.43
C ALA A 151 -14.61 3.68 14.84
N GLU A 152 -13.73 3.05 15.62
CA GLU A 152 -14.03 2.58 16.99
C GLU A 152 -13.77 3.65 18.07
N THR A 153 -13.24 4.82 17.69
CA THR A 153 -12.89 5.92 18.62
C THR A 153 -13.79 7.16 18.49
N ALA A 154 -14.93 7.05 17.78
CA ALA A 154 -15.89 8.13 17.55
C ALA A 154 -17.26 7.86 18.18
#